data_AF-A0A2V6HMF3-F1
#
_entry.id   AF-A0A2V6HMF3-F1
#
_cell.length_a   1.000
_cell.length_b   1.000
_cell.length_c   1.000
_cell.angle_alpha   90.00
_cell.angle_beta   90.00
_cell.angle_gamma   90.00
#
_symmetry.space_group_name_H-M   'P 1'
#
loop_
_entity.id
_entity.type
_entity.pdbx_description
1 polymer ?
#
loop_
_entity_poly.entity_id
_entity_poly.type
_entity_poly.pdbx_seq_one_letter_code
_entity_poly.pdbx_strand_id
1 'polypeptide(L)'
;LARRPGVESGFMIAQVAAASLANEARVLAHPASVDNVTTSGGKEDHVSMGMTSALKLRSIVDLAENLFAIELLTAAEALEHRRPLRAGKGVERVFELVRQVAPPLTNDRSLSGDIGRLAEKIRAGAFNDL
;
A
#
# COMPACT_ATOMS: atom_id res chain seq x y z
N LEU A 1 -13.13 -11.85 -6.03
CA LEU A 1 -12.53 -11.36 -7.29
C LEU A 1 -11.73 -12.49 -7.94
N ALA A 2 -12.43 -13.59 -8.27
CA ALA A 2 -11.87 -14.75 -8.96
C ALA A 2 -12.85 -15.10 -10.09
N ARG A 3 -12.34 -15.49 -11.25
CA ARG A 3 -13.22 -15.79 -12.40
C ARG A 3 -13.84 -17.17 -12.27
N ARG A 4 -13.14 -18.11 -11.63
CA ARG A 4 -13.65 -19.46 -11.33
C ARG A 4 -13.62 -19.71 -9.81
N PRO A 5 -14.65 -19.26 -9.07
CA PRO A 5 -14.76 -19.51 -7.64
C PRO A 5 -14.67 -21.02 -7.33
N GLY A 6 -13.97 -21.37 -6.25
CA GLY A 6 -13.78 -22.75 -5.79
C GLY A 6 -12.50 -23.43 -6.30
N VAL A 7 -11.94 -22.98 -7.42
CA VAL A 7 -10.63 -23.45 -7.93
C VAL A 7 -9.57 -22.34 -7.97
N GLU A 8 -10.00 -21.08 -7.96
CA GLU A 8 -9.13 -19.90 -7.90
C GLU A 8 -9.36 -19.12 -6.60
N SER A 9 -8.27 -18.67 -5.99
CA SER A 9 -8.28 -17.81 -4.80
C SER A 9 -8.39 -16.33 -5.13
N GLY A 10 -7.96 -15.92 -6.33
CA GLY A 10 -7.93 -14.52 -6.75
C GLY A 10 -7.13 -13.65 -5.77
N PHE A 11 -7.77 -12.58 -5.30
CA PHE A 11 -7.15 -11.59 -4.40
C PHE A 11 -7.16 -11.96 -2.90
N MET A 12 -7.56 -13.18 -2.53
CA MET A 12 -7.68 -13.59 -1.13
C MET A 12 -6.37 -13.36 -0.34
N ILE A 13 -5.22 -13.82 -0.87
CA ILE A 13 -3.93 -13.67 -0.18
C ILE A 13 -3.39 -12.24 -0.26
N ALA A 14 -3.75 -11.47 -1.29
CA ALA A 14 -3.41 -10.04 -1.36
C ALA A 14 -4.08 -9.26 -0.21
N GLN A 15 -5.32 -9.61 0.15
CA GLN A 15 -5.98 -9.03 1.33
C GLN A 15 -5.25 -9.37 2.64
N VAL A 16 -4.77 -10.61 2.78
CA VAL A 16 -3.98 -11.02 3.97
C VAL A 16 -2.68 -10.21 4.06
N ALA A 17 -2.00 -10.01 2.93
CA ALA A 17 -0.81 -9.17 2.86
C ALA A 17 -1.12 -7.71 3.26
N ALA A 18 -2.18 -7.12 2.70
CA ALA A 18 -2.60 -5.76 3.05
C ALA A 18 -2.92 -5.61 4.55
N ALA A 19 -3.57 -6.61 5.16
CA ALA A 19 -3.85 -6.63 6.59
C ALA A 19 -2.57 -6.68 7.44
N SER A 20 -1.57 -7.47 7.02
CA SER A 20 -0.25 -7.53 7.66
C SER A 20 0.48 -6.18 7.60
N LEU A 21 0.54 -5.55 6.41
CA LEU A 21 1.16 -4.24 6.22
C LEU A 21 0.51 -3.17 7.11
N ALA A 22 -0.83 -3.16 7.18
CA ALA A 22 -1.56 -2.24 8.04
C ALA A 22 -1.30 -2.50 9.53
N ASN A 23 -1.15 -3.76 9.95
CA ASN A 23 -0.87 -4.10 11.34
C ASN A 23 0.54 -3.63 11.75
N GLU A 24 1.54 -3.86 10.91
CA GLU A 24 2.92 -3.41 11.16
C GLU A 24 3.00 -1.88 11.27
N ALA A 25 2.31 -1.17 10.37
CA ALA A 25 2.22 0.29 10.44
C ALA A 25 1.61 0.78 11.77
N ARG A 26 0.63 0.07 12.34
CA ARG A 26 0.05 0.41 13.66
C ARG A 26 1.04 0.25 14.80
N VAL A 27 1.88 -0.78 14.77
CA VAL A 27 2.94 -0.97 15.77
C VAL A 27 3.95 0.19 15.69
N LEU A 28 4.35 0.56 14.46
CA LEU A 28 5.23 1.70 14.22
C LEU A 28 4.59 3.05 14.58
N ALA A 29 3.27 3.17 14.63
CA ALA A 29 2.58 4.42 14.93
C ALA A 29 2.67 4.86 16.40
N HIS A 30 3.20 4.03 17.30
CA HIS A 30 3.47 4.48 18.67
C HIS A 30 4.45 5.68 18.65
N PRO A 31 4.17 6.81 19.31
CA PRO A 31 5.04 7.99 19.22
C PRO A 31 6.41 7.67 19.84
N ALA A 32 7.52 7.89 19.13
CA ALA A 32 8.85 7.75 19.76
C ALA A 32 9.19 8.93 20.68
N SER A 33 8.54 10.07 20.49
CA SER A 33 8.78 11.31 21.23
C SER A 33 8.24 11.31 22.67
N VAL A 34 7.54 10.26 23.10
CA VAL A 34 7.11 10.13 24.51
C VAL A 34 8.19 9.50 25.39
N ASP A 35 9.28 9.03 24.79
CA ASP A 35 10.45 8.50 25.50
C ASP A 35 11.51 9.59 25.71
N ASN A 36 12.29 9.44 26.77
CA ASN A 36 13.35 10.36 27.15
C ASN A 36 14.48 9.63 27.88
N VAL A 37 15.71 9.76 27.39
CA VAL A 37 16.90 9.22 28.04
C VAL A 37 17.87 10.36 28.27
N THR A 38 18.12 10.66 29.54
CA THR A 38 19.07 11.70 29.93
C THR A 38 20.48 11.37 29.46
N THR A 39 21.12 12.34 28.83
CA THR A 39 22.52 12.23 28.37
C THR A 39 23.38 13.28 29.08
N SER A 40 24.70 13.18 28.87
CA SER A 40 25.67 14.18 29.36
C SER A 40 25.59 14.45 30.88
N GLY A 41 25.37 13.40 31.68
CA GLY A 41 25.37 13.49 33.15
C GLY A 41 24.28 14.40 33.74
N GLY A 42 23.10 14.46 33.11
CA GLY A 42 21.99 15.32 33.56
C GLY A 42 21.96 16.71 32.95
N LYS A 43 22.84 16.99 31.97
CA LYS A 43 22.84 18.27 31.23
C LYS A 43 21.85 18.28 30.07
N GLU A 44 21.69 17.14 29.41
CA GLU A 44 20.72 16.92 28.35
C GLU A 44 19.61 16.04 28.93
N ASP A 45 18.78 16.65 29.76
CA ASP A 45 17.73 15.98 30.55
C ASP A 45 16.41 15.81 29.79
N HIS A 46 16.28 16.42 28.60
CA HIS A 46 15.17 16.24 27.69
C HIS A 46 15.62 16.08 26.23
N VAL A 47 15.16 15.02 25.57
CA VAL A 47 15.42 14.71 24.16
C VAL A 47 14.13 14.36 23.43
N SER A 48 14.05 14.69 22.13
CA SER A 48 12.81 14.55 21.35
C SER A 48 12.59 13.17 20.70
N MET A 49 13.64 12.34 20.65
CA MET A 49 13.70 11.12 19.83
C MET A 49 13.30 11.34 18.36
N GLY A 50 13.54 12.56 17.83
CA GLY A 50 13.05 12.98 16.52
C GLY A 50 13.55 12.15 15.33
N MET A 51 14.80 11.68 15.37
CA MET A 51 15.35 10.83 14.30
C MET A 51 14.64 9.46 14.25
N THR A 52 14.37 8.87 15.41
CA THR A 52 13.60 7.62 15.51
C THR A 52 12.19 7.81 14.95
N SER A 53 11.53 8.93 15.27
CA SER A 53 10.22 9.28 14.68
C SER A 53 10.28 9.37 13.15
N ALA A 54 11.32 10.00 12.59
CA ALA A 54 11.47 10.13 11.14
C ALA A 54 11.71 8.77 10.44
N LEU A 55 12.54 7.90 11.03
CA LEU A 55 12.76 6.55 10.50
C LEU A 55 11.49 5.70 10.51
N LYS A 56 10.72 5.77 11.59
CA LYS A 56 9.42 5.08 11.71
C LYS A 56 8.43 5.56 10.65
N LEU A 57 8.35 6.86 10.42
CA LEU A 57 7.51 7.43 9.36
C LEU A 57 7.93 6.90 7.98
N ARG A 58 9.22 6.86 7.69
CA ARG A 58 9.73 6.33 6.42
C ARG A 58 9.27 4.88 6.18
N SER A 59 9.42 4.02 7.19
CA SER A 59 8.92 2.63 7.12
C SER A 59 7.41 2.55 6.94
N ILE A 60 6.63 3.40 7.63
CA ILE A 60 5.17 3.45 7.46
C ILE A 60 4.79 3.84 6.02
N VAL A 61 5.50 4.80 5.42
CA VAL A 61 5.25 5.21 4.02
C VAL A 61 5.54 4.05 3.06
N ASP A 62 6.66 3.34 3.23
CA ASP A 62 6.99 2.17 2.40
C ASP A 62 5.93 1.06 2.50
N LEU A 63 5.38 0.82 3.71
CA LEU A 63 4.28 -0.12 3.93
C LEU A 63 2.98 0.36 3.26
N ALA A 64 2.68 1.66 3.36
CA ALA A 64 1.48 2.27 2.80
C ALA A 64 1.46 2.22 1.27
N GLU A 65 2.61 2.44 0.60
CA GLU A 65 2.72 2.33 -0.86
C GLU A 65 2.35 0.92 -1.36
N ASN A 66 2.80 -0.12 -0.66
CA ASN A 66 2.44 -1.51 -0.98
C ASN A 66 0.96 -1.81 -0.68
N LEU A 67 0.43 -1.27 0.42
CA LEU A 67 -0.99 -1.41 0.77
C LEU A 67 -1.89 -0.76 -0.29
N PHE A 68 -1.60 0.48 -0.69
CA PHE A 68 -2.35 1.18 -1.72
C PHE A 68 -2.18 0.53 -3.11
N ALA A 69 -1.03 -0.06 -3.40
CA ALA A 69 -0.87 -0.88 -4.61
C ALA A 69 -1.84 -2.07 -4.63
N ILE A 70 -1.99 -2.79 -3.51
CA ILE A 70 -2.98 -3.88 -3.39
C ILE A 70 -4.40 -3.35 -3.59
N GLU A 71 -4.74 -2.21 -2.98
CA GLU A 71 -6.05 -1.58 -3.13
C GLU A 71 -6.36 -1.21 -4.58
N LEU A 72 -5.41 -0.54 -5.26
CA LEU A 72 -5.56 -0.16 -6.66
C LEU A 72 -5.75 -1.37 -7.60
N LEU A 73 -4.99 -2.45 -7.39
CA LEU A 73 -5.16 -3.69 -8.16
C LEU A 73 -6.55 -4.31 -7.92
N THR A 74 -6.97 -4.35 -6.66
CA THR A 74 -8.28 -4.88 -6.24
C THR A 74 -9.42 -4.07 -6.86
N ALA A 75 -9.33 -2.74 -6.81
CA ALA A 75 -10.30 -1.83 -7.39
C ALA A 75 -10.35 -1.95 -8.92
N ALA A 76 -9.20 -2.06 -9.57
CA ALA A 76 -9.14 -2.25 -11.02
C ALA A 76 -9.81 -3.56 -11.44
N GLU A 77 -9.58 -4.66 -10.71
CA GLU A 77 -10.27 -5.93 -11.01
C GLU A 77 -11.77 -5.84 -10.73
N ALA A 78 -12.19 -5.17 -9.65
CA ALA A 78 -13.60 -4.95 -9.37
C ALA A 78 -14.31 -4.19 -10.50
N LEU A 79 -13.65 -3.19 -11.12
CA LEU A 79 -14.18 -2.46 -12.27
C LEU A 79 -14.35 -3.35 -13.50
N GLU A 80 -13.43 -4.31 -13.75
CA GLU A 80 -13.58 -5.28 -14.84
C GLU A 80 -14.88 -6.08 -14.68
N HIS A 81 -15.17 -6.55 -13.47
CA HIS A 81 -16.38 -7.31 -13.16
C HIS A 81 -17.67 -6.47 -13.27
N ARG A 82 -17.56 -5.14 -13.31
CA ARG A 82 -18.71 -4.22 -13.45
C ARG A 82 -18.94 -3.77 -14.88
N ARG A 83 -18.06 -4.11 -15.84
CA ARG A 83 -18.25 -3.75 -17.25
C ARG A 83 -19.60 -4.32 -17.76
N PRO A 84 -20.34 -3.57 -18.61
CA PRO A 84 -19.91 -2.35 -19.33
C PRO A 84 -20.07 -1.02 -18.56
N LEU A 85 -20.41 -1.03 -17.26
CA LEU A 85 -20.46 0.20 -16.48
C LEU A 85 -19.08 0.87 -16.42
N ARG A 86 -19.07 2.21 -16.48
CA ARG A 86 -17.85 3.03 -16.39
C ARG A 86 -17.86 3.88 -15.12
N ALA A 87 -16.70 4.01 -14.50
CA ALA A 87 -16.50 4.91 -13.38
C ALA A 87 -16.39 6.37 -13.87
N GLY A 88 -16.26 7.31 -12.93
CA GLY A 88 -15.97 8.71 -13.26
C GLY A 88 -14.62 8.88 -13.97
N LYS A 89 -14.44 10.00 -14.69
CA LYS A 89 -13.28 10.25 -15.55
C LYS A 89 -11.92 10.03 -14.86
N GLY A 90 -11.74 10.55 -13.65
CA GLY A 90 -10.48 10.38 -12.90
C GLY A 90 -10.21 8.92 -12.53
N VAL A 91 -11.24 8.19 -12.08
CA VAL A 91 -11.13 6.77 -11.73
C VAL A 91 -10.84 5.91 -12.97
N GLU A 92 -11.46 6.20 -14.12
CA GLU A 92 -11.14 5.51 -15.37
C GLU A 92 -9.70 5.75 -15.80
N ARG A 93 -9.16 6.97 -15.60
CA ARG A 93 -7.76 7.29 -15.88
C ARG A 93 -6.79 6.54 -14.96
N VAL A 94 -7.12 6.44 -13.67
CA VAL A 94 -6.37 5.61 -12.70
C VAL A 94 -6.42 4.14 -13.10
N PHE A 95 -7.61 3.63 -13.45
CA PHE A 95 -7.80 2.25 -13.92
C PHE A 95 -6.94 1.94 -15.16
N GLU A 96 -6.93 2.84 -16.15
CA GLU A 96 -6.09 2.71 -17.34
C GLU A 96 -4.60 2.63 -16.98
N LEU A 97 -4.13 3.48 -16.06
CA LEU A 97 -2.74 3.46 -15.61
C LEU A 97 -2.40 2.16 -14.86
N VAL A 98 -3.28 1.68 -13.98
CA VAL A 98 -3.09 0.38 -13.31
C VAL A 98 -3.01 -0.75 -14.34
N ARG A 99 -3.84 -0.72 -15.39
CA ARG A 99 -3.85 -1.76 -16.44
C ARG A 99 -2.63 -1.74 -17.35
N GLN A 100 -1.95 -0.61 -17.47
CA GLN A 100 -0.62 -0.56 -18.12
C GLN A 100 0.46 -1.29 -17.31
N VAL A 101 0.29 -1.41 -16.00
CA VAL A 101 1.29 -2.01 -15.09
C VAL A 101 0.96 -3.49 -14.78
N ALA A 102 -0.33 -3.78 -14.62
CA ALA A 102 -0.84 -5.06 -14.17
C ALA A 102 -2.04 -5.51 -15.02
N PRO A 103 -1.91 -6.58 -15.83
CA PRO A 103 -3.00 -7.08 -16.65
C PRO A 103 -4.12 -7.67 -15.76
N PRO A 104 -5.38 -7.73 -16.27
CA PRO A 104 -6.50 -8.34 -15.57
C PRO A 104 -6.19 -9.75 -15.07
N LEU A 105 -6.76 -10.12 -13.92
CA LEU A 105 -6.57 -11.46 -13.37
C LEU A 105 -7.50 -12.45 -14.06
N THR A 106 -6.99 -13.13 -15.10
CA THR A 106 -7.75 -14.14 -15.87
C THR A 106 -7.75 -15.51 -15.21
N ASN A 107 -6.70 -15.82 -14.46
CA ASN A 107 -6.47 -17.04 -13.68
C ASN A 107 -5.50 -16.72 -12.54
N ASP A 108 -5.44 -17.59 -11.53
CA ASP A 108 -4.49 -17.41 -10.42
C ASP A 108 -3.04 -17.34 -10.95
N ARG A 109 -2.32 -16.33 -10.45
CA ARG A 109 -0.89 -16.09 -10.68
C ARG A 109 -0.33 -15.29 -9.51
N SER A 110 0.99 -15.24 -9.41
CA SER A 110 1.62 -14.36 -8.42
C SER A 110 1.28 -12.90 -8.68
N LEU A 111 0.80 -12.21 -7.63
CA LEU A 111 0.52 -10.78 -7.63
C LEU A 111 1.71 -9.95 -7.11
N SER A 112 2.73 -10.59 -6.54
CA SER A 112 3.86 -9.91 -5.88
C SER A 112 4.56 -8.90 -6.81
N GLY A 113 4.84 -9.32 -8.06
CA GLY A 113 5.47 -8.43 -9.05
C GLY A 113 4.60 -7.25 -9.45
N ASP A 114 3.28 -7.42 -9.51
CA ASP A 114 2.35 -6.34 -9.84
C ASP A 114 2.24 -5.33 -8.70
N ILE A 115 2.14 -5.84 -7.47
CA ILE A 115 2.12 -5.02 -6.25
C ILE A 115 3.40 -4.18 -6.19
N GLY A 116 4.57 -4.79 -6.39
CA GLY A 116 5.85 -4.09 -6.36
C GLY A 116 5.96 -2.98 -7.42
N ARG A 117 5.64 -3.28 -8.68
CA ARG A 117 5.69 -2.26 -9.76
C ARG A 117 4.69 -1.13 -9.54
N LEU A 118 3.51 -1.43 -8.97
CA LEU A 118 2.52 -0.40 -8.71
C LEU A 118 2.88 0.45 -7.49
N ALA A 119 3.48 -0.14 -6.46
CA ALA A 119 4.05 0.60 -5.33
C ALA A 119 5.15 1.56 -5.80
N GLU A 120 6.03 1.13 -6.72
CA GLU A 120 7.03 2.01 -7.34
C GLU A 120 6.39 3.17 -8.10
N LYS A 121 5.27 2.95 -8.82
CA LYS A 121 4.54 4.02 -9.51
C LYS A 121 3.91 5.01 -8.53
N ILE A 122 3.35 4.53 -7.40
CA ILE A 122 2.86 5.39 -6.33
C ILE A 122 3.99 6.26 -5.80
N ARG A 123 5.13 5.64 -5.44
CA ARG A 123 6.32 6.33 -4.93
C ARG A 123 6.86 7.38 -5.91
N ALA A 124 6.82 7.08 -7.20
CA ALA A 124 7.24 7.99 -8.26
C ALA A 124 6.22 9.12 -8.54
N GLY A 125 5.10 9.18 -7.82
CA GLY A 125 4.08 10.22 -7.99
C GLY A 125 3.24 10.08 -9.26
N ALA A 126 3.17 8.89 -9.86
CA ALA A 126 2.48 8.68 -11.15
C ALA A 126 0.98 8.98 -11.13
N PHE A 127 0.38 9.13 -9.94
CA PHE A 127 -1.04 9.40 -9.73
C PHE A 127 -1.34 10.84 -9.29
N ASN A 128 -0.33 11.70 -9.11
CA ASN A 128 -0.50 13.02 -8.48
C ASN A 128 -1.31 14.02 -9.32
N ASP A 129 -1.25 13.91 -10.65
CA ASP A 129 -1.83 14.87 -11.59
C ASP A 129 -3.07 14.32 -12.33
N LEU A 130 -3.73 13.31 -11.76
CA LEU A 130 -4.84 12.58 -12.39
C LEU A 130 -6.21 13.20 -12.15
#